data_AF-A0AAN7TPE3-F1
#
_entry.id   AF-A0AAN7TPE3-F1
#
_cell.length_a   1.000
_cell.length_b   1.000
_cell.length_c   1.000
_cell.angle_alpha   90.00
_cell.angle_beta   90.00
_cell.angle_gamma   90.00
#
_symmetry.space_group_name_H-M   'P 1'
#
loop_
_entity.id
_entity.type
_entity.pdbx_description
1 polymer ?
#
loop_
_entity_poly.entity_id
_entity_poly.type
_entity_poly.pdbx_seq_one_letter_code
_entity_poly.pdbx_strand_id
1 'polypeptide(L)'
;MEPIIDFYSYFLFLTGIARFMIFIMIFFRNDYLIHKIHFNGEKDAQALYKRILLYWVIFGSYITVLTSYNTHLKPMVQITFVLNIIGCCYHGSEHFIFKKNLKSEFITIFIFLVPTVLWTGIRLFTMD
;
A
#
# COMPACT_ATOMS: atom_id res chain seq x y z
N MET A 1 9.68 17.07 -26.63
CA MET A 1 8.72 17.56 -25.63
C MET A 1 9.22 17.08 -24.28
N GLU A 2 9.58 17.99 -23.38
CA GLU A 2 9.91 17.59 -22.00
C GLU A 2 8.65 17.00 -21.35
N PRO A 3 8.76 15.89 -20.59
CA PRO A 3 7.61 15.35 -19.88
C PRO A 3 7.18 16.37 -18.83
N ILE A 4 6.05 17.04 -19.07
CA ILE A 4 5.36 17.80 -18.03
C ILE A 4 4.90 16.76 -17.01
N ILE A 5 5.62 16.67 -15.89
CA ILE A 5 5.23 15.82 -14.77
C ILE A 5 3.92 16.40 -14.25
N ASP A 6 2.80 15.74 -14.54
CA ASP A 6 1.51 16.14 -14.02
C ASP A 6 1.45 15.85 -12.51
N PHE A 7 0.63 16.63 -11.80
CA PHE A 7 0.51 16.54 -10.35
C PHE A 7 0.13 15.12 -9.88
N TYR A 8 -0.62 14.39 -10.71
CA TYR A 8 -0.99 13.00 -10.47
C TYR A 8 0.23 12.05 -10.52
N SER A 9 1.08 12.15 -11.55
CA SER A 9 2.31 11.36 -11.64
C SER A 9 3.23 11.63 -10.45
N TYR A 10 3.41 12.91 -10.08
CA TYR A 10 4.22 13.26 -8.91
C TYR A 10 3.65 12.70 -7.60
N PHE A 11 2.33 12.79 -7.41
CA PHE A 11 1.66 12.23 -6.24
C PHE A 11 1.81 10.70 -6.14
N LEU A 12 1.65 9.98 -7.26
CA LEU A 12 1.87 8.53 -7.30
C LEU A 12 3.31 8.17 -6.97
N PHE A 13 4.27 8.91 -7.53
CA PHE A 13 5.69 8.68 -7.27
C PHE A 13 6.01 8.82 -5.77
N LEU A 14 5.59 9.93 -5.14
CA LEU A 14 5.77 10.15 -3.71
C LEU A 14 5.06 9.10 -2.86
N THR A 15 3.85 8.68 -3.25
CA THR A 15 3.12 7.62 -2.55
C THR A 15 3.89 6.30 -2.62
N GLY A 16 4.41 5.94 -3.79
CA GLY A 16 5.21 4.74 -4.00
C GLY A 16 6.46 4.73 -3.13
N ILE A 17 7.20 5.85 -3.08
CA ILE A 17 8.37 6.01 -2.20
C ILE A 17 7.98 5.94 -0.73
N ALA A 18 6.92 6.64 -0.30
CA ALA A 18 6.48 6.64 1.08
C ALA A 18 6.16 5.21 1.56
N ARG A 19 5.46 4.42 0.74
CA ARG A 19 5.18 3.00 1.02
C ARG A 19 6.45 2.17 1.14
N PHE A 20 7.44 2.42 0.29
CA PHE A 20 8.74 1.75 0.37
C PHE A 20 9.50 2.10 1.65
N MET A 21 9.49 3.38 2.04
CA MET A 21 10.13 3.84 3.28
C MET A 21 9.46 3.25 4.52
N ILE A 22 8.13 3.14 4.52
CA ILE A 22 7.39 2.45 5.58
C ILE A 22 7.77 0.97 5.64
N PHE A 23 7.90 0.30 4.48
CA PHE A 23 8.40 -1.07 4.43
C PHE A 23 9.78 -1.20 5.05
N ILE A 24 10.73 -0.34 4.68
CA ILE A 24 12.08 -0.31 5.25
C ILE A 24 12.00 -0.14 6.77
N MET A 25 11.23 0.84 7.25
CA MET A 25 11.05 1.07 8.69
C MET A 25 10.48 -0.15 9.40
N ILE A 26 9.45 -0.81 8.85
CA ILE A 26 8.84 -2.01 9.44
C ILE A 26 9.82 -3.19 9.41
N PHE A 27 10.56 -3.37 8.32
CA PHE A 27 11.53 -4.45 8.15
C PHE A 27 12.64 -4.34 9.19
N PHE A 28 13.28 -3.18 9.31
CA PHE A 28 14.34 -2.94 10.30
C PHE A 28 13.83 -2.86 11.74
N ARG A 29 12.57 -2.45 11.96
CA ARG A 29 11.96 -2.46 13.30
C ARG A 29 11.49 -3.86 13.73
N ASN A 30 11.21 -4.76 12.78
CA ASN A 30 10.74 -6.12 13.07
C ASN A 30 11.80 -7.02 13.69
N ASP A 31 13.10 -6.75 13.53
CA ASP A 31 14.15 -7.44 14.31
C ASP A 31 13.91 -7.34 15.83
N TYR A 32 13.20 -6.28 16.27
CA TYR A 32 12.81 -6.07 17.67
C TYR A 32 11.45 -6.71 18.06
N LEU A 33 10.56 -6.95 17.09
CA LEU A 33 9.18 -7.42 17.30
C LEU A 33 9.00 -8.93 17.05
N ILE A 34 9.89 -9.55 16.27
CA ILE A 34 9.90 -11.01 16.03
C ILE A 34 10.14 -11.78 17.34
N HIS A 35 10.87 -11.21 18.29
CA HIS A 35 11.15 -11.86 19.57
C HIS A 35 9.99 -11.83 20.60
N LYS A 36 9.01 -10.92 20.48
CA LYS A 36 8.07 -10.63 21.61
C LYS A 36 6.64 -11.15 21.46
N ILE A 37 6.30 -11.83 20.36
CA ILE A 37 4.93 -12.30 20.12
C ILE A 37 4.92 -13.84 20.15
N HIS A 38 4.81 -14.39 21.37
CA HIS A 38 4.66 -15.81 21.63
C HIS A 38 3.32 -16.07 22.33
N PHE A 39 2.28 -16.51 21.59
CA PHE A 39 1.18 -17.33 22.13
C PHE A 39 0.55 -18.18 21.01
N ASN A 40 0.09 -19.38 21.37
CA ASN A 40 -0.24 -20.54 20.53
C ASN A 40 -1.55 -20.41 19.73
N GLY A 41 -1.57 -20.89 18.48
CA GLY A 41 -2.77 -21.08 17.65
C GLY A 41 -3.01 -20.02 16.57
N GLU A 42 -3.06 -18.73 16.95
CA GLU A 42 -3.23 -17.60 16.00
C GLU A 42 -1.95 -17.24 15.22
N LYS A 43 -0.82 -17.88 15.57
CA LYS A 43 0.54 -17.55 15.12
C LYS A 43 0.73 -17.71 13.62
N ASP A 44 0.22 -18.79 13.03
CA ASP A 44 0.46 -19.09 11.61
C ASP A 44 -0.39 -18.23 10.70
N ALA A 45 -1.67 -18.01 11.07
CA ALA A 45 -2.55 -17.11 10.34
C ALA A 45 -2.03 -15.68 10.38
N GLN A 46 -1.62 -15.17 11.56
CA GLN A 46 -1.03 -13.83 11.68
C GLN A 46 0.33 -13.70 10.97
N ALA A 47 1.18 -14.74 10.99
CA ALA A 47 2.46 -14.72 10.29
C ALA A 47 2.28 -14.72 8.77
N LEU A 48 1.36 -15.56 8.26
CA LEU A 48 0.97 -15.57 6.85
C LEU A 48 0.39 -14.20 6.47
N TYR A 49 -0.44 -13.62 7.33
CA TYR A 49 -1.02 -12.29 7.11
C TYR A 49 0.07 -11.20 7.03
N LYS A 50 1.04 -11.21 7.93
CA LYS A 50 2.15 -10.25 7.87
C LYS A 50 2.99 -10.43 6.61
N ARG A 51 3.22 -11.67 6.15
CA ARG A 51 3.96 -11.96 4.91
C ARG A 51 3.22 -11.46 3.68
N ILE A 52 1.92 -11.75 3.55
CA ILE A 52 1.11 -11.28 2.42
C ILE A 52 1.08 -9.75 2.38
N LEU A 53 0.92 -9.10 3.54
CA LEU A 53 0.99 -7.65 3.63
C LEU A 53 2.34 -7.12 3.15
N LEU A 54 3.43 -7.77 3.57
CA LEU A 54 4.78 -7.38 3.19
C LEU A 54 4.97 -7.43 1.67
N TYR A 55 4.58 -8.54 1.03
CA TYR A 55 4.64 -8.69 -0.42
C TYR A 55 3.77 -7.65 -1.12
N TRP A 56 2.58 -7.37 -0.59
CA TRP A 56 1.70 -6.35 -1.13
C TRP A 56 2.31 -4.95 -1.02
N VAL A 57 2.96 -4.58 0.09
CA VAL A 57 3.61 -3.26 0.25
C VAL A 57 4.75 -3.09 -0.75
N ILE A 58 5.61 -4.11 -0.91
CA ILE A 58 6.74 -4.07 -1.85
C ILE A 58 6.23 -3.99 -3.29
N PHE A 59 5.35 -4.90 -3.67
CA PHE A 59 4.81 -4.97 -5.03
C PHE A 59 3.97 -3.73 -5.35
N GLY A 60 3.12 -3.32 -4.42
CA GLY A 60 2.29 -2.13 -4.53
C GLY A 60 3.13 -0.86 -4.64
N SER A 61 4.22 -0.74 -3.88
CA SER A 61 5.17 0.38 -4.03
C SER A 61 5.79 0.40 -5.42
N TYR A 62 6.34 -0.72 -5.88
CA TYR A 62 6.96 -0.84 -7.20
C TYR A 62 5.99 -0.48 -8.32
N ILE A 63 4.77 -1.03 -8.30
CA ILE A 63 3.75 -0.75 -9.33
C ILE A 63 3.28 0.71 -9.28
N THR A 64 3.17 1.31 -8.09
CA THR A 64 2.78 2.73 -7.95
C THR A 64 3.84 3.64 -8.54
N VAL A 65 5.13 3.37 -8.28
CA VAL A 65 6.25 4.09 -8.88
C VAL A 65 6.27 3.88 -10.40
N LEU A 66 6.12 2.63 -10.87
CA LEU A 66 6.12 2.35 -12.30
C LEU A 66 4.96 3.06 -13.03
N THR A 67 3.78 3.08 -12.41
CA THR A 67 2.61 3.77 -12.95
C THR A 67 2.80 5.28 -12.96
N SER A 68 3.54 5.84 -12.00
CA SER A 68 3.88 7.27 -12.00
C SER A 68 4.65 7.72 -13.25
N TYR A 69 5.44 6.83 -13.86
CA TYR A 69 6.14 7.09 -15.12
C TYR A 69 5.29 6.79 -16.36
N ASN A 70 4.15 6.10 -16.18
CA ASN A 70 3.34 5.54 -17.25
C ASN A 70 1.85 5.89 -17.08
N THR A 71 1.53 7.07 -16.56
CA THR A 71 0.16 7.49 -16.20
C THR A 71 -0.79 7.63 -17.39
N HIS A 72 -0.25 7.62 -18.62
CA HIS A 72 -1.02 7.58 -19.87
C HIS A 72 -1.49 6.16 -20.24
N LEU A 73 -0.86 5.11 -19.69
CA LEU A 73 -1.24 3.73 -19.95
C LEU A 73 -2.39 3.32 -19.04
N LYS A 74 -3.61 3.32 -19.57
CA LYS A 74 -4.82 2.86 -18.87
C LYS A 74 -4.65 1.51 -18.15
N PRO A 75 -4.00 0.49 -18.73
CA PRO A 75 -3.75 -0.78 -18.02
C PRO A 75 -2.92 -0.62 -16.75
N MET A 76 -1.89 0.24 -16.74
CA MET A 76 -1.05 0.47 -15.56
C MET A 76 -1.83 1.17 -14.43
N VAL A 77 -2.64 2.15 -14.80
CA VAL A 77 -3.54 2.84 -13.85
C VAL A 77 -4.58 1.87 -13.28
N GLN A 78 -5.12 0.97 -14.10
CA GLN A 78 -6.07 -0.06 -13.66
C GLN A 78 -5.45 -1.06 -12.68
N ILE A 79 -4.25 -1.57 -12.98
CA ILE A 79 -3.53 -2.49 -12.08
C ILE A 79 -3.25 -1.81 -10.74
N THR A 80 -2.78 -0.56 -10.77
CA THR A 80 -2.54 0.24 -9.55
C THR A 80 -3.82 0.44 -8.76
N PHE A 81 -4.94 0.73 -9.41
CA PHE A 81 -6.24 0.88 -8.76
C PHE A 81 -6.67 -0.40 -8.04
N VAL A 82 -6.63 -1.54 -8.73
CA VAL A 82 -6.99 -2.84 -8.16
C VAL A 82 -6.07 -3.21 -6.99
N LEU A 83 -4.76 -3.00 -7.13
CA LEU A 83 -3.81 -3.26 -6.03
C LEU A 83 -4.11 -2.41 -4.79
N ASN A 84 -4.45 -1.13 -4.98
CA ASN A 84 -4.80 -0.25 -3.88
C ASN A 84 -6.10 -0.68 -3.18
N ILE A 85 -7.12 -1.14 -3.93
CA ILE A 85 -8.35 -1.71 -3.36
C ILE A 85 -8.03 -2.96 -2.54
N ILE A 86 -7.24 -3.89 -3.09
CA ILE A 86 -6.84 -5.10 -2.37
C ILE A 86 -6.17 -4.74 -1.04
N GLY A 87 -5.27 -3.75 -1.03
CA GLY A 87 -4.65 -3.25 0.19
C GLY A 87 -5.63 -2.68 1.20
N CYS A 88 -6.62 -1.91 0.75
CA CYS A 88 -7.68 -1.37 1.62
C CYS A 88 -8.51 -2.50 2.25
N CYS A 89 -8.94 -3.46 1.43
CA CYS A 89 -9.70 -4.62 1.89
C CYS A 89 -8.90 -5.42 2.91
N TYR A 90 -7.61 -5.62 2.64
CA TYR A 90 -6.69 -6.32 3.50
C TYR A 90 -6.50 -5.63 4.85
N HIS A 91 -6.30 -4.31 4.87
CA HIS A 91 -6.20 -3.59 6.14
C HIS A 91 -7.53 -3.60 6.91
N GLY A 92 -8.66 -3.48 6.20
CA GLY A 92 -10.00 -3.58 6.78
C GLY A 92 -10.24 -4.94 7.44
N SER A 93 -9.89 -6.04 6.77
CA SER A 93 -10.01 -7.38 7.34
C SER A 93 -9.07 -7.61 8.52
N GLU A 94 -7.87 -7.04 8.52
CA GLU A 94 -6.95 -7.16 9.67
C GLU A 94 -7.55 -6.55 10.93
N HIS A 95 -8.11 -5.35 10.79
CA HIS A 95 -8.70 -4.61 11.89
C HIS A 95 -9.94 -5.33 12.45
N PHE A 96 -10.76 -5.91 11.57
CA PHE A 96 -11.95 -6.66 11.97
C PHE A 96 -11.60 -7.99 12.65
N ILE A 97 -10.65 -8.75 12.08
CA ILE A 97 -10.30 -10.10 12.53
C ILE A 97 -9.46 -10.05 13.82
N PHE A 98 -8.42 -9.22 13.87
CA PHE A 98 -7.48 -9.21 15.00
C PHE A 98 -7.82 -8.17 16.08
N LYS A 99 -8.92 -7.43 15.93
CA LYS A 99 -9.40 -6.38 16.86
C LYS A 99 -8.28 -5.44 17.34
N LYS A 100 -7.29 -5.19 16.47
CA LYS A 100 -6.11 -4.39 16.83
C LYS A 100 -6.49 -2.92 16.95
N ASN A 101 -6.32 -2.37 18.14
CA ASN A 101 -6.61 -0.97 18.45
C ASN A 101 -5.38 -0.06 18.20
N LEU A 102 -4.74 -0.18 17.03
CA LEU A 102 -3.52 0.59 16.70
C LEU A 102 -3.88 1.88 15.97
N LYS A 103 -4.31 2.90 16.74
CA LYS A 103 -4.64 4.25 16.24
C LYS A 103 -3.54 4.88 15.37
N SER A 104 -2.26 4.58 15.63
CA SER A 104 -1.13 5.16 14.88
C SER A 104 -0.93 4.55 13.49
N GLU A 105 -1.17 3.24 13.32
CA GLU A 105 -1.02 2.56 12.02
C GLU A 105 -2.20 2.90 11.09
N PHE A 106 -3.37 3.17 11.68
CA PHE A 106 -4.58 3.58 10.98
C PHE A 106 -4.41 4.91 10.21
N ILE A 107 -3.66 5.86 10.79
CA ILE A 107 -3.44 7.19 10.21
C ILE A 107 -2.66 7.09 8.90
N THR A 108 -1.62 6.26 8.84
CA THR A 108 -0.80 6.10 7.63
C THR A 108 -1.60 5.49 6.48
N ILE A 109 -2.48 4.53 6.79
CA ILE A 109 -3.38 3.90 5.80
C ILE A 109 -4.39 4.92 5.27
N PHE A 110 -5.02 5.70 6.15
CA PHE A 110 -6.01 6.69 5.72
C PHE A 110 -5.42 7.86 4.94
N ILE A 111 -4.18 8.26 5.24
CA ILE A 111 -3.53 9.40 4.58
C ILE A 111 -2.94 9.01 3.21
N PHE A 112 -2.41 7.79 3.06
CA PHE A 112 -1.68 7.41 1.83
C PHE A 112 -2.35 6.33 0.99
N LEU A 113 -3.29 5.56 1.51
CA LEU A 113 -3.93 4.50 0.72
C LEU A 113 -5.27 4.98 0.14
N VAL A 114 -6.12 5.56 0.99
CA VAL A 114 -7.45 6.03 0.58
C VAL A 114 -7.39 7.13 -0.49
N PRO A 115 -6.56 8.19 -0.35
CA PRO A 115 -6.45 9.22 -1.38
C PRO A 115 -5.91 8.66 -2.69
N THR A 116 -4.98 7.70 -2.62
CA THR A 116 -4.43 7.06 -3.83
C THR A 116 -5.46 6.17 -4.52
N VAL A 117 -6.30 5.42 -3.79
CA VAL A 117 -7.43 4.70 -4.39
C VAL A 117 -8.35 5.68 -5.10
N LEU A 118 -8.79 6.73 -4.41
CA LEU A 118 -9.75 7.70 -4.96
C LEU A 118 -9.21 8.39 -6.20
N TRP A 119 -7.98 8.91 -6.15
CA TRP A 119 -7.40 9.64 -7.26
C TRP A 119 -7.07 8.74 -8.45
N THR A 120 -6.57 7.52 -8.20
CA THR A 120 -6.35 6.53 -9.27
C THR A 120 -7.66 6.09 -9.90
N GLY A 121 -8.73 5.95 -9.10
CA GLY A 121 -10.07 5.66 -9.60
C GLY A 121 -10.60 6.79 -10.48
N ILE A 122 -10.56 8.04 -10.00
CA ILE A 122 -10.95 9.21 -10.79
C ILE A 122 -10.18 9.22 -12.12
N ARG A 123 -8.85 9.09 -12.07
CA ARG A 123 -8.02 9.06 -13.28
C ARG A 123 -8.49 7.96 -14.23
N LEU A 124 -8.62 6.72 -13.74
CA LEU A 124 -9.04 5.57 -14.54
C LEU A 124 -10.40 5.78 -15.24
N PHE A 125 -11.39 6.34 -14.55
CA PHE A 125 -12.73 6.59 -15.09
C PHE A 125 -12.81 7.81 -16.00
N THR A 126 -11.83 8.71 -15.94
CA THR A 126 -11.70 9.87 -16.84
C THR A 126 -10.78 9.63 -18.04
N MET A 127 -10.11 8.48 -18.10
CA MET A 127 -9.28 8.09 -19.23
C MET A 127 -10.15 7.48 -20.33
N ASP A 128 -10.12 8.08 -21.51
CA ASP A 128 -10.73 7.54 -22.73
C ASP A 128 -10.10 6.17 -23.10
#